data_AF-A0A921UFQ3-F1
#
_entry.id   AF-A0A921UFQ3-F1
#
_cell.length_a   1.000
_cell.length_b   1.000
_cell.length_c   1.000
_cell.angle_alpha   90.00
_cell.angle_beta   90.00
_cell.angle_gamma   90.00
#
_symmetry.space_group_name_H-M   'P 1'
#
loop_
_entity.id
_entity.type
_entity.pdbx_description
1 polymer ?
#
loop_
_entity_poly.entity_id
_entity_poly.type
_entity_poly.pdbx_seq_one_letter_code
_entity_poly.pdbx_strand_id
1 'polypeptide(L)'
;MNRNFESDRTPNSLEHRFGIILKECMKFQGYYEEVERRHPSGIPYQEHLLEAHARYARKANGKNCQFEQCCLTLRHTQKFESTLEANKKPAKSRELNLSVGIEQENDESSAQGQETSSIPSAKKARPPGRKQSKEKLKKNEGDDDYKDMMQNLLVMKTEEHMMKKERWEKDMMLEQRKLKMEEEWLQWEQEQKIMFCDVTTMDDDQRAYVKAKRAKIVKAMSASVGETASDESAV
;
A
#
# COMPACT_ATOMS: atom_id res chain seq x y z
N MET A 1 -21.39 1.35 -3.57
CA MET A 1 -22.59 1.42 -2.71
C MET A 1 -22.14 1.29 -1.26
N ASN A 2 -22.18 2.36 -0.46
CA ASN A 2 -22.04 2.23 1.00
C ASN A 2 -23.45 2.24 1.58
N ARG A 3 -23.80 1.17 2.31
CA ARG A 3 -25.10 1.03 2.98
C ARG A 3 -25.12 1.97 4.19
N ASN A 4 -26.29 2.50 4.54
CA ASN A 4 -26.46 3.35 5.71
C ASN A 4 -25.95 2.61 6.96
N PHE A 5 -24.90 3.14 7.59
CA PHE A 5 -24.34 2.62 8.82
C PHE A 5 -24.84 3.48 9.98
N GLU A 6 -25.91 3.02 10.62
CA GLU A 6 -26.39 3.56 11.88
C GLU A 6 -25.68 2.83 13.03
N SER A 7 -25.29 3.58 14.07
CA SER A 7 -24.50 3.07 15.18
C SER A 7 -24.84 3.86 16.44
N ASP A 8 -25.25 3.15 17.50
CA ASP A 8 -25.62 3.72 18.80
C ASP A 8 -24.44 4.34 19.59
N ARG A 9 -23.23 4.26 19.04
CA ARG A 9 -22.00 4.77 19.66
C ARG A 9 -21.87 6.27 19.46
N THR A 10 -21.54 6.97 20.54
CA THR A 10 -21.19 8.41 20.49
C THR A 10 -19.98 8.66 19.57
N PRO A 11 -19.87 9.86 18.95
CA PRO A 11 -18.74 10.22 18.10
C PRO A 11 -17.38 9.98 18.78
N ASN A 12 -17.23 10.38 20.05
CA ASN A 12 -16.00 10.20 20.81
C ASN A 12 -15.64 8.71 21.01
N SER A 13 -16.63 7.83 21.17
CA SER A 13 -16.42 6.37 21.26
C SER A 13 -15.95 5.79 19.93
N LEU A 14 -16.49 6.29 18.80
CA LEU A 14 -16.06 5.90 17.46
C LEU A 14 -14.64 6.41 17.16
N GLU A 15 -14.33 7.66 17.49
CA GLU A 15 -13.01 8.26 17.31
C GLU A 15 -11.94 7.52 18.11
N HIS A 16 -12.17 7.25 19.40
CA HIS A 16 -11.22 6.50 20.22
C HIS A 16 -10.95 5.09 19.67
N ARG A 17 -12.00 4.36 19.26
CA ARG A 17 -11.86 3.03 18.65
C ARG A 17 -11.14 3.10 17.30
N PHE A 18 -11.44 4.11 16.48
CA PHE A 18 -10.75 4.33 15.21
C PHE A 18 -9.26 4.63 15.43
N GLY A 19 -8.92 5.43 16.45
CA GLY A 19 -7.54 5.70 16.85
C GLY A 19 -6.75 4.44 17.23
N ILE A 20 -7.38 3.51 17.96
CA ILE A 20 -6.78 2.20 18.27
C ILE A 20 -6.53 1.38 17.00
N ILE A 21 -7.54 1.24 16.12
CA ILE A 21 -7.43 0.50 14.86
C ILE A 21 -6.34 1.11 13.96
N LEU A 22 -6.35 2.44 13.81
CA LEU A 22 -5.38 3.19 13.02
C LEU A 22 -3.95 2.96 13.52
N LYS A 23 -3.72 3.04 14.84
CA LYS A 23 -2.42 2.81 15.47
C LYS A 23 -1.89 1.40 15.18
N GLU A 24 -2.72 0.38 15.33
CA GLU A 24 -2.32 -1.00 15.04
C GLU A 24 -2.04 -1.22 13.56
N CYS A 25 -2.82 -0.61 12.67
CA CYS A 25 -2.60 -0.72 11.23
C CYS A 25 -1.39 0.06 10.73
N MET A 26 -1.07 1.22 11.30
CA MET A 26 0.18 1.93 11.04
C MET A 26 1.40 1.12 11.52
N LYS A 27 1.29 0.44 12.67
CA LYS A 27 2.35 -0.44 13.19
C LYS A 27 2.57 -1.66 12.28
N PHE A 28 1.50 -2.30 11.81
CA PHE A 28 1.59 -3.40 10.85
C PHE A 28 2.17 -2.96 9.50
N GLN A 29 1.69 -1.82 8.96
CA GLN A 29 2.23 -1.20 7.74
C GLN A 29 3.74 -0.97 7.84
N GLY A 30 4.23 -0.45 8.96
CA GLY A 30 5.67 -0.20 9.15
C GLY A 30 6.53 -1.46 9.03
N TYR A 31 6.04 -2.61 9.52
CA TYR A 31 6.74 -3.89 9.31
C TYR A 31 6.64 -4.37 7.86
N TYR A 32 5.49 -4.19 7.22
CA TYR A 32 5.31 -4.57 5.82
C TYR A 32 6.22 -3.78 4.88
N GLU A 33 6.32 -2.44 5.05
CA GLU A 33 7.28 -1.60 4.31
C GLU A 33 8.74 -2.00 4.60
N GLU A 34 9.03 -2.54 5.79
CA GLU A 34 10.34 -3.08 6.15
C GLU A 34 10.64 -4.47 5.56
N VAL A 35 9.62 -5.21 5.13
CA VAL A 35 9.74 -6.44 4.34
C VAL A 35 9.96 -6.08 2.88
N GLU A 36 9.08 -5.25 2.28
CA GLU A 36 9.20 -4.75 0.89
C GLU A 36 10.60 -4.19 0.61
N ARG A 37 11.18 -3.39 1.52
CA ARG A 37 12.51 -2.78 1.32
C ARG A 37 13.67 -3.77 1.35
N ARG A 38 13.52 -4.95 1.98
CA ARG A 38 14.61 -5.94 2.09
C ARG A 38 14.58 -6.97 0.96
N HIS A 39 13.47 -7.10 0.24
CA HIS A 39 13.23 -8.23 -0.67
C HIS A 39 13.52 -7.84 -2.13
N PRO A 40 14.40 -8.58 -2.84
CA PRO A 40 14.59 -8.39 -4.27
C PRO A 40 13.35 -8.85 -5.08
N SER A 41 13.21 -8.32 -6.29
CA SER A 41 12.05 -8.55 -7.17
C SER A 41 11.76 -10.03 -7.43
N GLY A 42 10.48 -10.43 -7.29
CA GLY A 42 9.96 -11.74 -7.70
C GLY A 42 9.11 -12.45 -6.64
N ILE A 43 9.14 -12.00 -5.39
CA ILE A 43 8.41 -12.60 -4.26
C ILE A 43 6.92 -12.21 -4.29
N PRO A 44 5.96 -13.15 -4.13
CA PRO A 44 4.53 -12.86 -4.17
C PRO A 44 4.06 -12.00 -2.98
N TYR A 45 2.93 -11.31 -3.17
CA TYR A 45 2.28 -10.47 -2.14
C TYR A 45 2.00 -11.22 -0.83
N GLN A 46 1.56 -12.48 -0.93
CA GLN A 46 1.23 -13.30 0.23
C GLN A 46 2.44 -13.64 1.11
N GLU A 47 3.63 -13.76 0.54
CA GLU A 47 4.86 -14.02 1.30
C GLU A 47 5.33 -12.77 2.06
N HIS A 48 5.17 -11.57 1.46
CA HIS A 48 5.38 -10.31 2.15
C HIS A 48 4.44 -10.14 3.35
N LEU A 49 3.16 -10.53 3.20
CA LEU A 49 2.21 -10.54 4.32
C LEU A 49 2.65 -11.51 5.42
N LEU A 50 2.95 -12.76 5.07
CA LEU A 50 3.38 -13.78 6.05
C LEU A 50 4.62 -13.35 6.83
N GLU A 51 5.62 -12.74 6.17
CA GLU A 51 6.76 -12.20 6.89
C GLU A 51 6.40 -10.97 7.74
N ALA A 52 5.56 -10.05 7.26
CA ALA A 52 5.11 -8.90 8.04
C ALA A 52 4.36 -9.35 9.31
N HIS A 53 3.53 -10.40 9.23
CA HIS A 53 2.91 -11.06 10.38
C HIS A 53 3.96 -11.66 11.32
N ALA A 54 4.94 -12.40 10.81
CA ALA A 54 6.01 -12.98 11.61
C ALA A 54 6.91 -11.91 12.28
N ARG A 55 7.11 -10.74 11.67
CA ARG A 55 7.81 -9.59 12.28
C ARG A 55 6.96 -8.89 13.32
N TYR A 56 5.67 -8.68 13.05
CA TYR A 56 4.72 -8.12 14.03
C TYR A 56 4.68 -8.99 15.29
N ALA A 57 4.47 -10.31 15.14
CA ALA A 57 4.39 -11.25 16.26
C ALA A 57 5.69 -11.27 17.09
N ARG A 58 6.87 -11.28 16.44
CA ARG A 58 8.17 -11.17 17.12
C ARG A 58 8.33 -9.89 17.95
N LYS A 59 7.70 -8.78 17.56
CA LYS A 59 7.71 -7.50 18.29
C LYS A 59 6.53 -7.33 19.26
N ALA A 60 5.52 -8.18 19.19
CA ALA A 60 4.31 -8.13 20.02
C ALA A 60 4.20 -9.31 21.00
N ASN A 61 5.34 -9.90 21.40
CA ASN A 61 5.42 -11.03 22.33
C ASN A 61 4.58 -12.25 21.88
N GLY A 62 4.66 -12.60 20.60
CA GLY A 62 3.92 -13.70 19.98
C GLY A 62 2.47 -13.40 19.60
N LYS A 63 1.97 -12.18 19.84
CA LYS A 63 0.60 -11.80 19.49
C LYS A 63 0.49 -11.32 18.05
N ASN A 64 -0.52 -11.80 17.33
CA ASN A 64 -0.86 -11.32 15.98
C ASN A 64 -1.53 -9.93 16.02
N CYS A 65 -1.62 -9.28 14.86
CA CYS A 65 -2.35 -8.02 14.72
C CYS A 65 -3.86 -8.26 14.95
N GLN A 66 -4.44 -7.62 15.97
CA GLN A 66 -5.85 -7.79 16.33
C GLN A 66 -6.83 -7.31 15.25
N PHE A 67 -6.37 -6.43 14.35
CA PHE A 67 -7.17 -5.78 13.31
C PHE A 67 -6.65 -6.07 11.90
N GLU A 68 -5.99 -7.21 11.70
CA GLU A 68 -5.40 -7.64 10.41
C GLU A 68 -6.25 -7.28 9.19
N GLN A 69 -7.51 -7.74 9.13
CA GLN A 69 -8.41 -7.47 8.01
C GLN A 69 -8.70 -5.97 7.80
N CYS A 70 -8.81 -5.19 8.89
CA CYS A 70 -8.93 -3.74 8.79
C CYS A 70 -7.65 -3.11 8.23
N CYS A 71 -6.47 -3.64 8.56
CA CYS A 71 -5.20 -3.11 8.10
C CYS A 71 -4.96 -3.40 6.62
N LEU A 72 -5.30 -4.61 6.16
CA LEU A 72 -5.30 -4.95 4.73
C LEU A 72 -6.27 -4.04 3.95
N THR A 73 -7.48 -3.82 4.49
CA THR A 73 -8.50 -2.96 3.86
C THR A 73 -8.06 -1.48 3.82
N LEU A 74 -7.55 -0.95 4.93
CA LEU A 74 -7.17 0.46 5.05
C LEU A 74 -5.94 0.81 4.20
N ARG A 75 -4.99 -0.12 4.04
CA ARG A 75 -3.73 0.06 3.30
C ARG A 75 -3.93 0.63 1.90
N HIS A 76 -5.01 0.25 1.21
CA HIS A 76 -5.31 0.66 -0.15
C HIS A 76 -6.18 1.93 -0.24
N THR A 77 -6.48 2.59 0.88
CA THR A 77 -7.30 3.81 0.89
C THR A 77 -6.44 5.07 0.82
N GLN A 78 -6.76 5.98 -0.10
CA GLN A 78 -6.04 7.24 -0.32
C GLN A 78 -5.88 8.10 0.96
N LYS A 79 -6.87 8.05 1.86
CA LYS A 79 -6.82 8.75 3.17
C LYS A 79 -5.77 8.15 4.12
N PHE A 80 -5.64 6.84 4.15
CA PHE A 80 -4.63 6.15 4.96
C PHE A 80 -3.24 6.36 4.38
N GLU A 81 -3.06 6.24 3.05
CA GLU A 81 -1.80 6.55 2.37
C GLU A 81 -1.34 7.99 2.66
N SER A 82 -2.24 8.97 2.57
CA SER A 82 -1.95 10.37 2.91
C SER A 82 -1.50 10.55 4.37
N THR A 83 -2.01 9.70 5.28
CA THR A 83 -1.62 9.70 6.69
C THR A 83 -0.24 9.07 6.89
N LEU A 84 0.11 8.03 6.13
CA LEU A 84 1.46 7.45 6.15
C LEU A 84 2.51 8.46 5.66
N GLU A 85 2.26 9.12 4.53
CA GLU A 85 3.17 10.12 3.96
C GLU A 85 3.37 11.35 4.88
N ALA A 86 2.33 11.74 5.64
CA ALA A 86 2.45 12.77 6.65
C ALA A 86 3.39 12.40 7.81
N ASN A 87 3.51 11.11 8.14
CA ASN A 87 4.38 10.60 9.21
C ASN A 87 5.82 10.29 8.77
N LYS A 88 6.11 10.24 7.46
CA LYS A 88 7.46 10.00 6.92
C LYS A 88 8.39 11.22 6.94
N LYS A 89 7.88 12.41 7.27
CA LYS A 89 8.69 13.64 7.37
C LYS A 89 9.43 13.72 8.73
N PRO A 90 10.69 14.18 8.77
CA PRO A 90 11.50 14.16 10.00
C PRO A 90 10.86 15.02 11.10
N ALA A 91 10.54 14.38 12.23
CA ALA A 91 9.81 14.99 13.32
C ALA A 91 10.66 16.01 14.10
N LYS A 92 10.49 17.30 13.80
CA LYS A 92 10.66 18.34 14.83
C LYS A 92 9.41 18.34 15.71
N SER A 93 9.49 17.62 16.83
CA SER A 93 8.63 17.70 18.02
C SER A 93 7.18 18.15 17.75
N ARG A 94 6.34 17.23 17.28
CA ARG A 94 4.89 17.36 17.40
C ARG A 94 4.39 16.33 18.40
N GLU A 95 4.55 16.64 19.69
CA GLU A 95 3.67 16.05 20.70
C GLU A 95 2.22 16.30 20.27
N LEU A 96 1.48 15.21 20.10
CA LEU A 96 0.06 15.27 19.81
C LEU A 96 -0.65 15.77 21.07
N ASN A 97 -0.79 17.10 21.15
CA ASN A 97 -1.61 17.78 22.14
C ASN A 97 -3.08 17.43 21.89
N LEU A 98 -3.49 16.25 22.36
CA LEU A 98 -4.86 15.94 22.68
C LEU A 98 -5.03 16.24 24.17
N SER A 99 -5.67 17.37 24.46
CA SER A 99 -5.80 17.92 25.80
C SER A 99 -6.62 17.01 26.71
N VAL A 100 -5.95 16.14 27.45
CA VAL A 100 -6.49 15.46 28.63
C VAL A 100 -6.30 16.41 29.81
N GLY A 101 -7.39 17.02 30.27
CA GLY A 101 -7.36 17.83 31.49
C GLY A 101 -7.22 16.93 32.71
N ILE A 102 -6.13 17.11 33.45
CA ILE A 102 -6.02 16.72 34.86
C ILE A 102 -5.59 17.99 35.60
N GLU A 103 -6.42 18.43 36.53
CA GLU A 103 -6.16 19.59 37.38
C GLU A 103 -5.19 19.17 38.50
N GLN A 104 -4.14 19.98 38.76
CA GLN A 104 -3.53 20.09 40.09
C GLN A 104 -2.62 21.33 40.23
N GLU A 105 -3.22 22.40 40.76
CA GLU A 105 -2.81 23.24 41.92
C GLU A 105 -1.33 23.69 42.14
N ASN A 106 -1.18 24.99 42.45
CA ASN A 106 -0.04 25.68 43.12
C ASN A 106 1.29 25.87 42.34
N ASP A 107 2.12 26.92 42.55
CA ASP A 107 2.06 28.10 43.45
C ASP A 107 2.90 29.30 42.94
N GLU A 108 2.62 30.49 43.49
CA GLU A 108 3.43 31.72 43.71
C GLU A 108 4.52 32.28 42.74
N SER A 109 4.36 33.59 42.45
CA SER A 109 5.34 34.71 42.59
C SER A 109 6.70 34.75 41.84
N SER A 110 7.34 35.92 41.57
CA SER A 110 6.94 37.36 41.51
C SER A 110 8.12 38.22 40.98
N ALA A 111 7.84 39.45 40.50
CA ALA A 111 8.72 40.64 40.33
C ALA A 111 10.00 40.55 39.44
N GLN A 112 10.43 41.52 38.59
CA GLN A 112 10.27 42.99 38.42
C GLN A 112 11.42 43.87 39.00
N GLY A 113 11.90 44.85 38.20
CA GLY A 113 12.86 45.94 38.54
C GLY A 113 13.91 46.15 37.42
N GLN A 114 14.00 47.24 36.62
CA GLN A 114 14.11 48.70 36.85
C GLN A 114 15.46 49.14 37.50
N GLU A 115 16.44 49.67 36.74
CA GLU A 115 16.76 51.11 36.47
C GLU A 115 17.79 51.73 37.47
N THR A 116 18.53 52.85 37.30
CA THR A 116 18.59 54.01 36.36
C THR A 116 20.07 54.45 36.07
N SER A 117 20.31 55.56 35.33
CA SER A 117 21.45 56.53 35.49
C SER A 117 22.90 56.10 35.08
N SER A 118 23.81 56.88 34.46
CA SER A 118 23.85 58.24 33.85
C SER A 118 25.01 58.36 32.82
N ILE A 119 25.08 59.45 32.02
CA ILE A 119 26.04 59.68 30.91
C ILE A 119 27.10 60.75 31.30
N PRO A 120 28.33 60.77 30.72
CA PRO A 120 28.57 61.75 29.64
C PRO A 120 29.53 61.33 28.49
N SER A 121 29.14 61.74 27.27
CA SER A 121 29.95 62.15 26.11
C SER A 121 31.25 61.42 25.68
N ALA A 122 31.17 60.69 24.56
CA ALA A 122 32.20 60.71 23.50
C ALA A 122 31.60 60.27 22.16
N LYS A 123 31.79 61.06 21.08
CA LYS A 123 31.27 60.72 19.74
C LYS A 123 32.10 59.59 19.11
N LYS A 124 31.64 58.35 19.22
CA LYS A 124 32.07 57.24 18.35
C LYS A 124 30.85 56.74 17.55
N ALA A 125 30.94 56.79 16.22
CA ALA A 125 29.90 56.27 15.35
C ALA A 125 29.74 54.75 15.58
N ARG A 126 28.49 54.28 15.75
CA ARG A 126 28.20 52.86 15.90
C ARG A 126 28.48 52.14 14.57
N PRO A 127 29.01 50.90 14.58
CA PRO A 127 29.15 50.13 13.35
C PRO A 127 27.79 49.92 12.67
N PRO A 128 27.73 49.86 11.32
CA PRO A 128 26.48 49.77 10.59
C PRO A 128 25.66 48.55 11.03
N GLY A 129 24.39 48.80 11.36
CA GLY A 129 23.54 47.81 12.01
C GLY A 129 23.19 46.61 11.12
N ARG A 130 23.01 45.45 11.79
CA ARG A 130 22.62 44.11 11.31
C ARG A 130 21.43 44.02 10.34
N LYS A 131 20.76 45.13 10.00
CA LYS A 131 19.64 45.19 9.04
C LYS A 131 20.11 45.17 7.58
N GLN A 132 21.11 45.96 7.18
CA GLN A 132 21.52 46.02 5.76
C GLN A 132 22.25 44.77 5.26
N SER A 133 22.93 44.03 6.14
CA SER A 133 23.50 42.71 5.81
C SER A 133 22.44 41.61 5.66
N LYS A 134 21.23 41.82 6.21
CA LYS A 134 20.12 40.84 6.15
C LYS A 134 19.22 41.02 4.93
N GLU A 135 19.26 42.19 4.29
CA GLU A 135 18.40 42.52 3.14
C GLU A 135 18.95 41.99 1.81
N LYS A 136 20.27 41.79 1.70
CA LYS A 136 20.92 41.33 0.45
C LYS A 136 20.77 39.82 0.17
N LEU A 137 20.30 39.03 1.13
CA LEU A 137 19.95 37.61 0.94
C LEU A 137 18.54 37.40 0.35
N LYS A 138 17.83 38.46 -0.04
CA LYS A 138 16.40 38.40 -0.40
C LYS A 138 16.13 38.45 -1.92
N LYS A 139 17.07 37.99 -2.74
CA LYS A 139 16.87 37.77 -4.18
C LYS A 139 16.83 36.28 -4.49
N ASN A 140 15.62 35.77 -4.72
CA ASN A 140 15.21 34.72 -5.67
C ASN A 140 16.29 33.75 -6.20
N GLU A 141 16.98 33.01 -5.33
CA GLU A 141 18.00 32.02 -5.71
C GLU A 141 17.80 30.66 -5.02
N GLY A 142 16.58 30.41 -4.53
CA GLY A 142 16.19 29.13 -3.90
C GLY A 142 14.67 28.85 -3.90
N ASP A 143 13.90 29.65 -4.65
CA ASP A 143 12.46 29.42 -4.87
C ASP A 143 12.24 28.45 -6.03
N ASP A 144 13.09 28.51 -7.06
CA ASP A 144 13.03 27.66 -8.25
C ASP A 144 13.46 26.20 -7.91
N ASP A 145 14.60 26.01 -7.23
CA ASP A 145 15.07 24.69 -6.77
C ASP A 145 14.05 23.96 -5.89
N TYR A 146 13.35 24.68 -4.99
CA TYR A 146 12.34 24.08 -4.12
C TYR A 146 11.08 23.68 -4.92
N LYS A 147 10.71 24.49 -5.91
CA LYS A 147 9.57 24.25 -6.80
C LYS A 147 9.85 23.09 -7.75
N ASP A 148 11.05 23.01 -8.32
CA ASP A 148 11.53 21.89 -9.13
C ASP A 148 11.59 20.59 -8.30
N MET A 149 12.15 20.62 -7.08
CA MET A 149 12.17 19.45 -6.20
C MET A 149 10.75 18.96 -5.83
N MET A 150 9.80 19.88 -5.64
CA MET A 150 8.39 19.54 -5.43
C MET A 150 7.71 18.97 -6.70
N GLN A 151 8.08 19.46 -7.88
CA GLN A 151 7.57 18.96 -9.16
C GLN A 151 8.13 17.56 -9.45
N ASN A 152 9.42 17.34 -9.25
CA ASN A 152 10.08 16.04 -9.40
C ASN A 152 9.53 15.00 -8.43
N LEU A 153 9.18 15.38 -7.19
CA LEU A 153 8.49 14.49 -6.25
C LEU A 153 7.10 14.06 -6.75
N LEU A 154 6.36 14.95 -7.41
CA LEU A 154 5.08 14.60 -8.05
C LEU A 154 5.27 13.65 -9.22
N VAL A 155 6.25 13.92 -10.10
CA VAL A 155 6.58 13.08 -11.26
C VAL A 155 6.97 11.67 -10.79
N MET A 156 7.94 11.55 -9.88
CA MET A 156 8.35 10.27 -9.29
C MET A 156 7.16 9.49 -8.70
N LYS A 157 6.26 10.18 -7.96
CA LYS A 157 5.08 9.52 -7.38
C LYS A 157 4.08 9.03 -8.44
N THR A 158 3.94 9.75 -9.55
CA THR A 158 3.12 9.27 -10.69
C THR A 158 3.78 8.12 -11.44
N GLU A 159 5.09 8.14 -11.63
CA GLU A 159 5.86 7.06 -12.25
C GLU A 159 5.84 5.77 -11.41
N GLU A 160 6.02 5.88 -10.09
CA GLU A 160 5.91 4.75 -9.16
C GLU A 160 4.51 4.11 -9.22
N HIS A 161 3.45 4.92 -9.24
CA HIS A 161 2.08 4.42 -9.40
C HIS A 161 1.85 3.73 -10.75
N MET A 162 2.40 4.28 -11.85
CA MET A 162 2.34 3.67 -13.17
C MET A 162 3.09 2.34 -13.22
N MET A 163 4.31 2.27 -12.71
CA MET A 163 5.11 1.04 -12.62
C MET A 163 4.43 -0.03 -11.75
N LYS A 164 3.77 0.38 -10.66
CA LYS A 164 3.01 -0.53 -9.79
C LYS A 164 1.76 -1.07 -10.50
N LYS A 165 1.05 -0.24 -11.25
CA LYS A 165 -0.09 -0.65 -12.09
C LYS A 165 0.37 -1.61 -13.20
N GLU A 166 1.44 -1.27 -13.91
CA GLU A 166 1.99 -2.08 -15.00
C GLU A 166 2.49 -3.44 -14.50
N ARG A 167 3.08 -3.49 -13.30
CA ARG A 167 3.44 -4.77 -12.64
C ARG A 167 2.19 -5.59 -12.32
N TRP A 168 1.17 -5.00 -11.70
CA TRP A 168 -0.08 -5.68 -11.38
C TRP A 168 -0.79 -6.21 -12.64
N GLU A 169 -0.75 -5.46 -13.74
CA GLU A 169 -1.30 -5.87 -15.03
C GLU A 169 -0.54 -7.04 -15.66
N LYS A 170 0.81 -7.06 -15.55
CA LYS A 170 1.63 -8.22 -15.94
C LYS A 170 1.36 -9.45 -15.07
N ASP A 171 1.25 -9.28 -13.75
CA ASP A 171 0.95 -10.36 -12.80
C ASP A 171 -0.44 -10.96 -13.11
N MET A 172 -1.45 -10.11 -13.36
CA MET A 172 -2.79 -10.53 -13.77
C MET A 172 -2.80 -11.26 -15.11
N MET A 173 -2.02 -10.80 -16.10
CA MET A 173 -1.88 -11.48 -17.39
C MET A 173 -1.24 -12.87 -17.22
N LEU A 174 -0.22 -13.00 -16.36
CA LEU A 174 0.41 -14.27 -16.04
C LEU A 174 -0.54 -15.22 -15.30
N GLU A 175 -1.35 -14.71 -14.38
CA GLU A 175 -2.36 -15.49 -13.67
C GLU A 175 -3.48 -15.98 -14.60
N GLN A 176 -4.00 -15.12 -15.48
CA GLN A 176 -4.95 -15.53 -16.52
C GLN A 176 -4.35 -16.59 -17.46
N ARG A 177 -3.07 -16.44 -17.86
CA ARG A 177 -2.39 -17.44 -18.68
C ARG A 177 -2.24 -18.78 -17.94
N LYS A 178 -1.90 -18.77 -16.64
CA LYS A 178 -1.85 -19.98 -15.81
C LYS A 178 -3.21 -20.66 -15.71
N LEU A 179 -4.27 -19.90 -15.40
CA LEU A 179 -5.64 -20.42 -15.33
C LEU A 179 -6.08 -21.05 -16.66
N LYS A 180 -5.74 -20.43 -17.80
CA LYS A 180 -6.04 -21.01 -19.12
C LYS A 180 -5.31 -22.34 -19.33
N MET A 181 -4.01 -22.41 -19.01
CA MET A 181 -3.23 -23.65 -19.11
C MET A 181 -3.76 -24.75 -18.18
N GLU A 182 -4.20 -24.39 -16.96
CA GLU A 182 -4.81 -25.30 -15.98
C GLU A 182 -6.16 -25.84 -16.48
N GLU A 183 -6.98 -24.96 -17.08
CA GLU A 183 -8.26 -25.35 -17.69
C GLU A 183 -8.06 -26.27 -18.89
N GLU A 184 -7.14 -25.93 -19.81
CA GLU A 184 -6.77 -26.78 -20.95
C GLU A 184 -6.24 -28.16 -20.48
N TRP A 185 -5.45 -28.19 -19.41
CA TRP A 185 -4.93 -29.44 -18.84
C TRP A 185 -6.03 -30.30 -18.19
N LEU A 186 -6.95 -29.68 -17.44
CA LEU A 186 -8.09 -30.38 -16.83
C LEU A 186 -9.08 -30.90 -17.88
N GLN A 187 -9.32 -30.14 -18.95
CA GLN A 187 -10.10 -30.59 -20.10
C GLN A 187 -9.42 -31.80 -20.75
N TRP A 188 -8.12 -31.70 -21.05
CA TRP A 188 -7.35 -32.81 -21.62
C TRP A 188 -7.38 -34.07 -20.74
N GLU A 189 -7.21 -33.94 -19.41
CA GLU A 189 -7.28 -35.09 -18.49
C GLU A 189 -8.66 -35.78 -18.52
N GLN A 190 -9.75 -35.01 -18.57
CA GLN A 190 -11.10 -35.57 -18.74
C GLN A 190 -11.26 -36.27 -20.10
N GLU A 191 -10.72 -35.69 -21.18
CA GLU A 191 -10.75 -36.30 -22.51
C GLU A 191 -9.95 -37.60 -22.57
N GLN A 192 -8.74 -37.64 -21.99
CA GLN A 192 -7.95 -38.88 -21.86
C GLN A 192 -8.75 -39.95 -21.10
N LYS A 193 -9.35 -39.59 -19.96
CA LYS A 193 -10.17 -40.50 -19.15
C LYS A 193 -11.36 -41.05 -19.96
N ILE A 194 -12.01 -40.24 -20.78
CA ILE A 194 -13.11 -40.67 -21.65
C ILE A 194 -12.60 -41.55 -22.79
N MET A 195 -11.48 -41.20 -23.44
CA MET A 195 -10.91 -41.93 -24.57
C MET A 195 -10.42 -43.33 -24.18
N PHE A 196 -9.82 -43.49 -23.00
CA PHE A 196 -9.22 -44.74 -22.53
C PHE A 196 -10.09 -45.54 -21.53
N CYS A 197 -11.28 -45.07 -21.16
CA CYS A 197 -12.23 -45.84 -20.34
C CYS A 197 -12.60 -47.19 -20.98
N ASP A 198 -12.54 -48.30 -20.23
CA ASP A 198 -13.07 -49.57 -20.73
C ASP A 198 -14.60 -49.52 -20.78
N VAL A 199 -15.17 -49.94 -21.91
CA VAL A 199 -16.61 -49.95 -22.19
C VAL A 199 -17.19 -51.37 -22.18
N THR A 200 -16.38 -52.41 -21.97
CA THR A 200 -16.84 -53.82 -21.98
C THR A 200 -17.81 -54.14 -20.85
N THR A 201 -17.65 -53.51 -19.68
CA THR A 201 -18.45 -53.75 -18.46
C THR A 201 -19.61 -52.79 -18.26
N MET A 202 -19.79 -51.78 -19.14
CA MET A 202 -20.85 -50.76 -19.04
C MET A 202 -22.16 -51.25 -19.67
N ASP A 203 -23.31 -50.69 -19.28
CA ASP A 203 -24.60 -50.93 -19.97
C ASP A 203 -24.69 -50.23 -21.34
N ASP A 204 -25.72 -50.52 -22.15
CA ASP A 204 -25.83 -49.98 -23.50
C ASP A 204 -25.94 -48.46 -23.59
N ASP A 205 -26.65 -47.82 -22.66
CA ASP A 205 -26.82 -46.36 -22.65
C ASP A 205 -25.50 -45.67 -22.24
N GLN A 206 -24.80 -46.22 -21.24
CA GLN A 206 -23.46 -45.79 -20.85
C GLN A 206 -22.45 -45.96 -22.00
N ARG A 207 -22.45 -47.12 -22.68
CA ARG A 207 -21.60 -47.39 -23.84
C ARG A 207 -21.86 -46.39 -24.97
N ALA A 208 -23.13 -46.10 -25.26
CA ALA A 208 -23.53 -45.12 -26.26
C ALA A 208 -23.06 -43.71 -25.90
N TYR A 209 -23.22 -43.29 -24.64
CA TYR A 209 -22.75 -42.00 -24.14
C TYR A 209 -21.23 -41.83 -24.29
N VAL A 210 -20.44 -42.80 -23.86
CA VAL A 210 -18.97 -42.74 -23.96
C VAL A 210 -18.52 -42.69 -25.42
N LYS A 211 -19.10 -43.53 -26.29
CA LYS A 211 -18.82 -43.49 -27.75
C LYS A 211 -19.16 -42.13 -28.37
N ALA A 212 -20.31 -41.54 -28.01
CA ALA A 212 -20.71 -40.22 -28.50
C ALA A 212 -19.80 -39.09 -27.98
N LYS A 213 -19.30 -39.18 -26.74
CA LYS A 213 -18.31 -38.25 -26.20
C LYS A 213 -16.97 -38.36 -26.93
N ARG A 214 -16.45 -39.57 -27.17
CA ARG A 214 -15.23 -39.79 -27.97
C ARG A 214 -15.33 -39.20 -29.38
N ALA A 215 -16.46 -39.41 -30.05
CA ALA A 215 -16.70 -38.82 -31.38
C ALA A 215 -16.68 -37.28 -31.36
N LYS A 216 -17.16 -36.64 -30.28
CA LYS A 216 -17.07 -35.18 -30.11
C LYS A 216 -15.63 -34.71 -29.88
N ILE A 217 -14.87 -35.42 -29.05
CA ILE A 217 -13.44 -35.12 -28.77
C ILE A 217 -12.62 -35.20 -30.07
N VAL A 218 -12.72 -36.32 -30.79
CA VAL A 218 -12.03 -36.51 -32.08
C VAL A 218 -12.41 -35.43 -33.09
N LYS A 219 -13.70 -35.05 -33.16
CA LYS A 219 -14.15 -33.96 -34.03
C LYS A 219 -13.54 -32.60 -33.65
N ALA A 220 -13.51 -32.26 -32.36
CA ALA A 220 -12.92 -31.01 -31.88
C ALA A 220 -11.42 -30.95 -32.18
N MET A 221 -10.69 -32.04 -31.90
CA MET A 221 -9.26 -32.15 -32.18
C MET A 221 -8.93 -32.08 -33.68
N SER A 222 -9.80 -32.63 -34.55
CA SER A 222 -9.65 -32.49 -36.00
C SER A 222 -9.93 -31.07 -36.51
N ALA A 223 -10.71 -30.27 -35.78
CA ALA A 223 -11.00 -28.89 -36.14
C ALA A 223 -9.85 -27.95 -35.75
N SER A 224 -9.31 -28.07 -34.52
CA SER A 224 -8.22 -27.21 -34.05
C SER A 224 -6.92 -27.38 -34.85
N VAL A 225 -6.61 -28.61 -35.28
CA VAL A 225 -5.44 -28.89 -36.15
C VAL A 225 -5.60 -28.25 -37.54
N GLY A 226 -6.83 -28.11 -38.04
CA GLY A 226 -7.11 -27.42 -39.31
C GLY A 226 -6.93 -25.90 -39.22
N GLU A 227 -7.18 -25.32 -38.05
CA GLU A 227 -7.08 -23.89 -37.79
C GLU A 227 -5.61 -23.45 -37.69
N THR A 228 -4.77 -24.22 -36.99
CA THR A 228 -3.31 -23.97 -36.92
C THR A 228 -2.57 -24.08 -38.26
N ALA A 229 -3.10 -24.86 -39.21
CA ALA A 229 -2.50 -25.06 -40.52
C ALA A 229 -2.72 -23.89 -41.50
N SER A 230 -3.65 -22.97 -41.19
CA SER A 230 -3.93 -21.82 -42.07
C SER A 230 -3.08 -20.59 -41.73
N ASP A 231 -2.65 -20.43 -40.48
CA ASP A 231 -1.78 -19.31 -40.06
C ASP A 231 -0.31 -19.46 -40.49
N GLU A 232 0.20 -20.68 -40.71
CA GLU A 232 1.58 -20.89 -41.20
C GLU A 232 1.76 -20.59 -42.70
N SER A 233 0.68 -20.32 -43.46
CA SER A 233 0.75 -20.02 -44.90
C SER A 233 0.88 -18.52 -45.23
N ALA A 234 1.08 -17.65 -44.23
CA ALA A 234 1.03 -16.19 -44.36
C ALA A 234 2.32 -15.47 -43.93
N VAL A 235 3.50 -16.09 -44.16
CA VAL A 235 4.83 -15.51 -43.93
C VAL A 235 5.66 -15.50 -45.21
#